data_AF-N1NZZ3-F1
#
_entry.id   AF-N1NZZ3-F1
#
_cell.length_a   1.000
_cell.length_b   1.000
_cell.length_c   1.000
_cell.angle_alpha   90.00
_cell.angle_beta   90.00
_cell.angle_gamma   90.00
#
_symmetry.space_group_name_H-M   'P 1'
#
loop_
_entity.id
_entity.type
_entity.pdbx_description
1 polymer ?
#
loop_
_entity_poly.entity_id
_entity_poly.type
_entity_poly.pdbx_seq_one_letter_code
_entity_poly.pdbx_strand_id
1 'polypeptide(L)'
;MGSGDLNLLKSWNPKLMKNRKKVWETEQDLITEQQKLNTRLKEIEKERELNELLNESSKDKPETLKNDLALKKSGLEWMYQDAKLSDEKEDYLLGKKKLDSSILNQPATPPVRAATTISASGAATSISSQKKKSKLLKDDPMSKFKVTKQQRRTPDSTKKRAMSQRGKPLSKPAPDLDY
;
A
#
# COMPACT_ATOMS: atom_id res chain seq x y z
N MET A 1 -36.93 -42.59 21.59
CA MET A 1 -37.01 -41.14 21.25
C MET A 1 -35.80 -40.73 20.42
N GLY A 2 -35.71 -41.18 19.17
CA GLY A 2 -34.51 -40.95 18.33
C GLY A 2 -34.89 -40.74 16.87
N SER A 3 -35.62 -39.66 16.59
CA SER A 3 -35.84 -39.19 15.22
C SER A 3 -35.08 -37.88 15.05
N GLY A 4 -33.76 -38.01 14.89
CA GLY A 4 -32.91 -36.92 14.42
C GLY A 4 -32.83 -36.99 12.90
N ASP A 5 -32.97 -35.85 12.22
CA ASP A 5 -32.85 -35.77 10.76
C ASP A 5 -31.50 -36.37 10.32
N LEU A 6 -31.55 -37.51 9.61
CA LEU A 6 -30.37 -38.20 9.09
C LEU A 6 -29.49 -37.28 8.25
N ASN A 7 -30.07 -36.25 7.63
CA ASN A 7 -29.32 -35.30 6.83
C ASN A 7 -28.37 -34.44 7.67
N LEU A 8 -28.63 -34.23 8.97
CA LEU A 8 -27.72 -33.47 9.84
C LEU A 8 -26.39 -34.21 10.10
N LEU A 9 -26.35 -35.52 9.84
CA LEU A 9 -25.11 -36.30 9.90
C LEU A 9 -24.25 -36.13 8.63
N LYS A 10 -24.79 -35.54 7.56
CA LYS A 10 -24.09 -35.33 6.30
C LYS A 10 -23.27 -34.04 6.35
N SER A 11 -21.98 -34.14 6.06
CA SER A 11 -21.03 -33.02 6.10
C SER A 11 -21.33 -31.89 5.11
N TRP A 12 -22.01 -32.19 4.01
CA TRP A 12 -22.39 -31.22 2.98
C TRP A 12 -23.72 -30.51 3.26
N ASN A 13 -24.44 -30.85 4.33
CA ASN A 13 -25.75 -30.27 4.61
C ASN A 13 -25.63 -28.77 4.94
N PRO A 14 -26.31 -27.86 4.21
CA PRO A 14 -26.23 -26.42 4.44
C PRO A 14 -26.81 -25.99 5.80
N LYS A 15 -27.69 -26.80 6.40
CA LYS A 15 -28.29 -26.52 7.72
C LYS A 15 -27.31 -26.74 8.88
N LEU A 16 -26.20 -27.43 8.64
CA LEU A 16 -25.20 -27.72 9.67
C LEU A 16 -24.49 -26.42 10.09
N MET A 17 -24.37 -26.17 11.40
CA MET A 17 -23.85 -24.91 11.94
C MET A 17 -22.45 -24.54 11.41
N LYS A 18 -21.57 -25.52 11.20
CA LYS A 18 -20.24 -25.31 10.58
C LYS A 18 -20.34 -24.77 9.15
N ASN A 19 -21.29 -25.25 8.36
CA ASN A 19 -21.47 -24.82 6.97
C ASN A 19 -22.10 -23.43 6.92
N ARG A 20 -23.10 -23.17 7.76
CA ARG A 20 -23.65 -21.81 7.94
C ARG A 20 -22.58 -20.81 8.33
N LYS A 21 -21.70 -21.19 9.26
CA LYS A 21 -20.57 -20.36 9.68
C LYS A 21 -19.63 -20.07 8.50
N LYS A 22 -19.27 -21.09 7.71
CA LYS A 22 -18.43 -20.91 6.53
C LYS A 22 -19.05 -19.97 5.50
N VAL A 23 -20.35 -20.13 5.22
CA VAL A 23 -21.09 -19.24 4.31
C VAL A 23 -21.09 -17.82 4.85
N TRP A 24 -21.38 -17.64 6.14
CA TRP A 24 -21.37 -16.34 6.79
C TRP A 24 -20.00 -15.65 6.74
N GLU A 25 -18.91 -16.40 6.98
CA GLU A 25 -17.55 -15.87 6.85
C GLU A 25 -17.27 -15.37 5.42
N THR A 26 -17.64 -16.15 4.41
CA THR A 26 -17.47 -15.75 3.01
C THR A 26 -18.33 -14.55 2.62
N GLU A 27 -19.57 -14.48 3.11
CA GLU A 27 -20.46 -13.34 2.89
C GLU A 27 -19.90 -12.09 3.56
N GLN A 28 -19.39 -12.22 4.79
CA GLN A 28 -18.77 -11.11 5.51
C GLN A 28 -17.54 -10.59 4.77
N ASP A 29 -16.67 -11.47 4.28
CA ASP A 29 -15.50 -11.09 3.48
C ASP A 29 -15.92 -10.34 2.21
N LEU A 30 -16.92 -10.84 1.48
CA LEU A 30 -17.47 -10.17 0.29
C LEU A 30 -18.05 -8.79 0.61
N ILE A 31 -18.75 -8.63 1.74
CA ILE A 31 -19.25 -7.32 2.19
C ILE A 31 -18.08 -6.37 2.44
N THR A 32 -16.98 -6.84 3.07
CA THR A 32 -15.81 -5.98 3.28
C THR A 32 -15.13 -5.58 1.97
N GLU A 33 -15.08 -6.47 0.99
CA GLU A 33 -14.53 -6.17 -0.34
C GLU A 33 -15.41 -5.15 -1.07
N GLN A 34 -16.72 -5.34 -1.06
CA GLN A 34 -17.67 -4.37 -1.62
C GLN A 34 -17.56 -3.00 -0.95
N GLN A 35 -17.40 -2.94 0.36
CA GLN A 35 -17.17 -1.68 1.07
C GLN A 35 -15.88 -0.98 0.60
N LYS A 36 -14.77 -1.72 0.48
CA LYS A 36 -13.49 -1.17 -0.03
C LYS A 36 -13.60 -0.71 -1.49
N LEU A 37 -14.36 -1.42 -2.32
CA LEU A 37 -14.63 -1.00 -3.69
C LEU A 37 -15.46 0.29 -3.71
N ASN A 38 -16.50 0.37 -2.88
CA ASN A 38 -17.33 1.57 -2.76
C ASN A 38 -16.55 2.79 -2.26
N THR A 39 -15.63 2.62 -1.31
CA THR A 39 -14.76 3.73 -0.89
C THR A 39 -13.87 4.19 -2.04
N ARG A 40 -13.25 3.25 -2.78
CA ARG A 40 -12.41 3.58 -3.93
C ARG A 40 -13.19 4.26 -5.06
N LEU A 41 -14.39 3.80 -5.36
CA LEU A 41 -15.26 4.43 -6.37
C LEU A 41 -15.62 5.87 -5.97
N LYS A 42 -15.91 6.11 -4.69
CA LYS A 42 -16.14 7.46 -4.17
C LYS A 42 -14.91 8.35 -4.26
N GLU A 43 -13.70 7.80 -4.07
CA GLU A 43 -12.45 8.55 -4.25
C GLU A 43 -12.24 8.93 -5.72
N ILE A 44 -12.44 7.99 -6.64
CA ILE A 44 -12.35 8.24 -8.09
C ILE A 44 -13.36 9.30 -8.53
N GLU A 45 -14.60 9.24 -8.05
CA GLU A 45 -15.62 10.22 -8.41
C GLU A 45 -15.25 11.62 -7.91
N LYS A 46 -14.71 11.74 -6.69
CA LYS A 46 -14.20 13.02 -6.17
C LYS A 46 -13.02 13.54 -6.97
N GLU A 47 -12.09 12.67 -7.36
CA GLU A 47 -10.96 13.05 -8.22
C GLU A 47 -11.45 13.54 -9.59
N ARG A 48 -12.49 12.90 -10.13
CA ARG A 48 -13.11 13.28 -11.39
C ARG A 48 -13.80 14.64 -11.29
N GLU A 49 -14.63 14.85 -10.26
CA GLU A 49 -15.31 16.12 -9.99
C GLU A 49 -14.30 17.27 -9.80
N LEU A 50 -13.25 17.03 -9.03
CA LEU A 50 -12.18 18.02 -8.83
C LEU A 50 -11.46 18.32 -10.15
N ASN A 51 -11.15 17.32 -10.96
CA ASN A 51 -10.50 17.52 -12.26
C ASN A 51 -11.43 18.27 -13.23
N GLU A 52 -12.73 18.00 -13.22
CA GLU A 52 -13.73 18.72 -14.02
C GLU A 52 -13.79 20.21 -13.65
N LEU A 53 -13.98 20.52 -12.37
CA LEU A 53 -13.95 21.91 -11.87
C LEU A 53 -12.64 22.62 -12.23
N LEU A 54 -11.53 21.91 -12.11
CA LEU A 54 -10.21 22.42 -12.39
C LEU A 54 -10.02 22.66 -13.90
N ASN A 55 -10.53 21.78 -14.76
CA ASN A 55 -10.58 21.96 -16.22
C ASN A 55 -11.41 23.18 -16.60
N GLU A 56 -12.61 23.33 -16.05
CA GLU A 56 -13.48 24.49 -16.29
C GLU A 56 -12.79 25.79 -15.88
N SER A 57 -12.21 25.83 -14.68
CA SER A 57 -11.47 27.01 -14.18
C SER A 57 -10.23 27.36 -15.02
N SER A 58 -9.71 26.41 -15.80
CA SER A 58 -8.48 26.58 -16.59
C SER A 58 -8.70 27.13 -17.99
N LYS A 59 -9.93 26.99 -18.53
CA LYS A 59 -10.26 27.48 -19.87
C LYS A 59 -10.06 28.99 -19.99
N ASP A 60 -10.38 29.74 -18.93
CA ASP A 60 -10.36 31.20 -18.94
C ASP A 60 -9.04 31.82 -18.41
N LYS A 61 -8.07 30.99 -18.00
CA LYS A 61 -6.81 31.46 -17.37
C LYS A 61 -5.68 31.66 -18.40
N PRO A 62 -4.70 32.54 -18.12
CA PRO A 62 -3.50 32.70 -18.95
C PRO A 62 -2.63 31.42 -18.98
N GLU A 63 -1.85 31.26 -20.06
CA GLU A 63 -0.95 30.13 -20.34
C GLU A 63 -0.02 29.75 -19.16
N THR A 64 0.48 30.73 -18.41
CA THR A 64 1.36 30.51 -17.26
C THR A 64 0.68 29.71 -16.14
N LEU A 65 -0.59 30.00 -15.86
CA LEU A 65 -1.39 29.28 -14.86
C LEU A 65 -1.85 27.91 -15.36
N LYS A 66 -1.98 27.73 -16.69
CA LYS A 66 -2.30 26.42 -17.28
C LYS A 66 -1.16 25.43 -17.09
N ASN A 67 0.09 25.86 -17.24
CA ASN A 67 1.27 25.03 -17.02
C ASN A 67 1.34 24.55 -15.55
N ASP A 68 1.16 25.45 -14.59
CA ASP A 68 1.10 25.09 -13.17
C ASP A 68 -0.03 24.09 -12.88
N LEU A 69 -1.17 24.26 -13.51
CA LEU A 69 -2.30 23.36 -13.34
C LEU A 69 -2.10 21.98 -13.98
N ALA A 70 -1.37 21.92 -15.11
CA ALA A 70 -0.98 20.66 -15.73
C ALA A 70 -0.03 19.86 -14.83
N LEU A 71 0.89 20.55 -14.14
CA LEU A 71 1.77 19.95 -13.13
C LEU A 71 0.97 19.37 -11.94
N LYS A 72 -0.09 20.06 -11.50
CA LYS A 72 -1.04 19.55 -10.48
C LYS A 72 -1.72 18.25 -10.91
N LYS A 73 -2.29 18.23 -12.12
CA LYS A 73 -2.97 17.04 -12.66
C LYS A 73 -2.03 15.84 -12.81
N SER A 74 -0.80 16.09 -13.24
CA SER A 74 0.20 15.03 -13.40
C SER A 74 0.75 14.52 -12.07
N GLY A 75 0.44 15.19 -10.94
CA GLY A 75 1.04 14.90 -9.64
C GLY A 75 2.54 15.25 -9.57
N LEU A 76 3.03 16.04 -10.53
CA LEU A 76 4.44 16.45 -10.64
C LEU A 76 4.71 17.80 -9.96
N GLU A 77 3.68 18.45 -9.40
CA GLU A 77 3.80 19.69 -8.62
C GLU A 77 4.96 19.64 -7.62
N TRP A 78 5.00 18.61 -6.77
CA TRP A 78 6.01 18.50 -5.71
C TRP A 78 7.44 18.44 -6.25
N MET A 79 7.63 17.92 -7.47
CA MET A 79 8.95 17.80 -8.10
C MET A 79 9.41 19.12 -8.73
N TYR A 80 8.49 19.88 -9.33
CA TYR A 80 8.81 21.16 -9.98
C TYR A 80 8.68 22.37 -9.04
N GLN A 81 8.12 22.19 -7.84
CA GLN A 81 8.10 23.21 -6.81
C GLN A 81 9.52 23.63 -6.39
N ASP A 82 10.44 22.67 -6.28
CA ASP A 82 11.83 22.92 -5.89
C ASP A 82 12.62 23.68 -6.98
N ALA A 83 12.29 23.47 -8.25
CA ALA A 83 12.93 24.19 -9.36
C ALA A 83 12.62 25.69 -9.29
N LYS A 84 11.37 26.07 -8.98
CA LYS A 84 10.99 27.47 -8.75
C LYS A 84 11.74 28.11 -7.59
N LEU A 85 11.97 27.35 -6.51
CA LEU A 85 12.75 27.83 -5.36
C LEU A 85 14.25 27.95 -5.68
N SER A 86 14.78 27.15 -6.61
CA SER A 86 16.16 27.27 -7.08
C SER A 86 16.38 28.59 -7.81
N ASP A 87 15.48 28.97 -8.72
CA ASP A 87 15.56 30.24 -9.44
C ASP A 87 15.54 31.42 -8.48
N GLU A 88 14.65 31.40 -7.48
CA GLU A 88 14.61 32.45 -6.45
C GLU A 88 15.89 32.49 -5.61
N LYS A 89 16.44 31.33 -5.26
CA LYS A 89 17.69 31.21 -4.53
C LYS A 89 18.85 31.77 -5.35
N GLU A 90 18.92 31.47 -6.64
CA GLU A 90 19.92 32.01 -7.56
C GLU A 90 19.80 33.53 -7.68
N ASP A 91 18.59 34.08 -7.76
CA ASP A 91 18.38 35.53 -7.77
C ASP A 91 18.89 36.24 -6.51
N TYR A 92 18.76 35.62 -5.33
CA TYR A 92 19.34 36.14 -4.10
C TYR A 92 20.87 36.05 -4.11
N LEU A 93 21.45 34.95 -4.63
CA LEU A 93 22.91 34.79 -4.75
C LEU A 93 23.52 35.77 -5.76
N LEU A 94 22.81 36.07 -6.85
CA LEU A 94 23.21 37.05 -7.87
C LEU A 94 22.90 38.51 -7.46
N GLY A 95 22.28 38.72 -6.30
CA GLY A 95 21.93 40.06 -5.79
C GLY A 95 20.84 40.76 -6.60
N LYS A 96 20.05 40.03 -7.40
CA LYS A 96 18.92 40.56 -8.18
C LYS A 96 17.73 40.87 -7.26
N LYS A 97 17.54 40.08 -6.20
CA LYS A 97 16.50 40.28 -5.18
C LYS A 97 17.13 40.75 -3.86
N LYS A 98 16.47 41.72 -3.20
CA LYS A 98 16.88 42.22 -1.88
C LYS A 98 16.55 41.18 -0.81
N LEU A 99 17.47 40.97 0.12
CA LEU A 99 17.26 40.10 1.27
C LEU A 99 16.35 40.80 2.28
N ASP A 100 15.18 40.24 2.54
CA ASP A 100 14.29 40.72 3.60
C ASP A 100 14.82 40.29 4.98
N SER A 101 14.70 41.17 5.98
CA SER A 101 15.14 40.91 7.35
C SER A 101 14.43 39.72 8.00
N SER A 102 13.23 39.36 7.51
CA SER A 102 12.51 38.15 7.92
C SER A 102 13.19 36.85 7.50
N ILE A 103 13.97 36.85 6.42
CA ILE A 103 14.70 35.68 5.92
C ILE A 103 15.99 35.50 6.74
N LEU A 104 16.64 36.62 7.09
CA LEU A 104 17.87 36.63 7.88
C LEU A 104 17.65 36.18 9.33
N ASN A 105 16.49 36.49 9.91
CA ASN A 105 16.14 36.14 11.28
C ASN A 105 15.52 34.75 11.43
N GLN A 106 15.40 33.98 10.34
CA GLN A 106 14.90 32.62 10.41
C GLN A 106 16.00 31.71 11.01
N PRO A 107 15.74 30.97 12.10
CA PRO A 107 16.73 30.04 12.64
C PRO A 107 17.06 29.02 11.54
N ALA A 108 18.36 28.82 11.27
CA ALA A 108 18.84 27.94 10.21
C ALA A 108 18.13 26.58 10.26
N THR A 109 17.14 26.39 9.38
CA THR A 109 16.49 25.09 9.25
C THR A 109 17.52 24.18 8.59
N PRO A 110 17.93 23.07 9.23
CA PRO A 110 18.83 22.13 8.61
C PRO A 110 18.22 21.68 7.27
N PRO A 111 19.02 21.42 6.23
CA PRO A 111 18.49 21.03 4.93
C PRO A 111 17.61 19.80 5.14
N VAL A 112 16.30 19.99 4.97
CA VAL A 112 15.31 18.91 5.06
C VAL A 112 15.51 18.07 3.81
N ARG A 113 16.52 17.18 3.86
CA ARG A 113 16.42 15.90 3.18
C ARG A 113 15.08 15.33 3.62
N ALA A 114 14.22 15.00 2.66
CA ALA A 114 12.93 14.35 2.88
C ALA A 114 13.10 13.10 3.75
N ALA A 115 13.03 13.31 5.06
CA ALA A 115 12.98 12.31 6.10
C ALA A 115 11.85 12.79 6.99
N THR A 116 10.70 12.17 6.83
CA THR A 116 9.50 12.34 7.64
C THR A 116 9.86 12.36 9.14
N THR A 117 10.01 13.54 9.70
CA THR A 117 10.16 13.75 11.14
C THR A 117 8.80 14.10 11.71
N ILE A 118 8.08 13.06 12.10
CA ILE A 118 6.95 13.15 13.01
C ILE A 118 7.44 13.82 14.30
N SER A 119 6.92 15.02 14.57
CA SER A 119 7.21 15.86 15.71
C SER A 119 7.03 15.10 17.04
N ALA A 120 8.07 15.11 17.86
CA ALA A 120 8.01 14.68 19.25
C ALA A 120 7.33 15.77 20.10
N SER A 121 6.09 15.53 20.52
CA SER A 121 5.48 16.23 21.66
C SER A 121 5.49 15.33 22.90
N GLY A 122 5.80 15.95 24.03
CA GLY A 122 6.34 15.27 25.20
C GLY A 122 5.35 14.61 26.16
N ALA A 123 5.98 13.84 27.03
CA ALA A 123 5.62 13.45 28.39
C ALA A 123 4.74 12.20 28.64
N ALA A 124 5.40 11.27 29.35
CA ALA A 124 4.88 10.44 30.43
C ALA A 124 3.90 9.31 30.09
N THR A 125 4.43 8.14 29.74
CA THR A 125 4.34 6.96 30.62
C THR A 125 5.33 5.88 30.19
N SER A 126 6.29 5.62 31.07
CA SER A 126 7.07 4.39 31.11
C SER A 126 6.10 3.21 31.25
N ILE A 127 6.24 2.21 30.37
CA ILE A 127 6.01 0.75 30.55
C ILE A 127 5.68 0.10 29.18
N SER A 128 6.53 -0.83 28.73
CA SER A 128 6.42 -1.73 27.55
C SER A 128 6.89 -1.28 26.14
N SER A 129 7.79 -0.30 26.03
CA SER A 129 8.29 0.24 24.75
C SER A 129 9.14 -0.70 23.88
N GLN A 130 9.53 -1.90 24.35
CA GLN A 130 10.28 -2.86 23.51
C GLN A 130 9.39 -3.71 22.58
N LYS A 131 8.15 -4.04 22.97
CA LYS A 131 7.22 -4.80 22.10
C LYS A 131 6.54 -3.94 21.03
N LYS A 132 6.32 -2.64 21.29
CA LYS A 132 5.69 -1.72 20.33
C LYS A 132 6.61 -1.40 19.15
N LYS A 133 7.91 -1.21 19.40
CA LYS A 133 8.92 -0.96 18.35
C LYS A 133 8.99 -2.10 17.33
N SER A 134 8.92 -3.36 17.76
CA SER A 134 9.00 -4.51 16.84
C SER A 134 7.76 -4.71 15.96
N LYS A 135 6.59 -4.18 16.35
CA LYS A 135 5.38 -4.15 15.52
C LYS A 135 5.46 -3.02 14.49
N LEU A 136 5.81 -1.80 14.92
CA LEU A 136 6.02 -0.64 14.05
C LEU A 136 7.07 -0.91 12.95
N LEU A 137 8.15 -1.63 13.29
CA LEU A 137 9.19 -2.04 12.34
C LEU A 137 8.76 -3.14 11.35
N LYS A 138 7.68 -3.88 11.63
CA LYS A 138 7.13 -4.92 10.73
C LYS A 138 6.09 -4.37 9.76
N ASP A 139 5.44 -3.28 10.14
CA ASP A 139 4.44 -2.60 9.32
C ASP A 139 5.07 -1.55 8.38
N ASP A 140 6.36 -1.24 8.54
CA ASP A 140 7.13 -0.42 7.59
C ASP A 140 7.26 -1.13 6.22
N PRO A 141 6.84 -0.54 5.08
CA PRO A 141 6.97 -1.12 3.75
C PRO A 141 8.41 -1.54 3.40
N MET A 142 9.42 -0.84 3.93
CA MET A 142 10.82 -1.14 3.66
C MET A 142 11.30 -2.42 4.37
N SER A 143 10.66 -2.81 5.47
CA SER A 143 10.97 -4.04 6.21
C SER A 143 10.65 -5.30 5.40
N LYS A 144 9.56 -5.28 4.62
CA LYS A 144 9.13 -6.38 3.75
C LYS A 144 10.18 -6.69 2.68
N PHE A 145 10.79 -5.66 2.09
CA PHE A 145 11.86 -5.82 1.11
C PHE A 145 13.11 -6.45 1.72
N LYS A 146 13.48 -6.09 2.96
CA LYS A 146 14.63 -6.67 3.66
C LYS A 146 14.43 -8.15 3.97
N VAL A 147 13.24 -8.53 4.46
CA VAL A 147 12.88 -9.93 4.75
C VAL A 147 12.94 -10.78 3.49
N THR A 148 12.30 -10.34 2.39
CA THR A 148 12.33 -11.05 1.10
C THR A 148 13.76 -11.18 0.55
N LYS A 149 14.57 -10.12 0.66
CA LYS A 149 15.98 -10.14 0.24
C LYS A 149 16.82 -11.12 1.07
N GLN A 150 16.55 -11.23 2.38
CA GLN A 150 17.24 -12.16 3.27
C GLN A 150 16.85 -13.61 2.98
N GLN A 151 15.56 -13.90 2.76
CA GLN A 151 15.07 -15.23 2.37
C GLN A 151 15.66 -15.70 1.03
N ARG A 152 15.86 -14.79 0.07
CA ARG A 152 16.51 -15.11 -1.22
C ARG A 152 18.01 -15.37 -1.08
N ARG A 153 18.66 -14.88 -0.02
CA ARG A 153 20.11 -15.02 0.19
C ARG A 153 20.52 -16.30 0.90
N THR A 154 19.61 -17.01 1.55
CA THR A 154 19.91 -18.32 2.13
C THR A 154 19.79 -19.38 1.03
N PRO A 155 20.90 -20.00 0.56
CA PRO A 155 20.81 -21.12 -0.36
C PRO A 155 20.17 -22.30 0.36
N ASP A 156 19.08 -22.82 -0.22
CA ASP A 156 18.28 -23.93 0.30
C ASP A 156 19.08 -25.25 0.21
N SER A 157 19.99 -25.47 1.17
CA SER A 157 20.85 -26.66 1.25
C SER A 157 20.08 -27.95 1.59
N THR A 158 18.78 -27.85 1.89
CA THR A 158 17.97 -28.97 2.37
C THR A 158 17.20 -29.71 1.27
N LYS A 159 17.09 -29.16 0.05
CA LYS A 159 16.34 -29.81 -1.05
C LYS A 159 17.11 -30.83 -1.88
N LYS A 160 18.44 -30.90 -1.79
CA LYS A 160 19.22 -31.89 -2.57
C LYS A 160 19.20 -33.31 -2.00
N ARG A 161 18.66 -33.53 -0.80
CA ARG A 161 18.68 -34.85 -0.13
C ARG A 161 17.36 -35.64 -0.26
N ALA A 162 16.28 -35.01 -0.73
CA ALA A 162 14.96 -35.64 -0.87
C ALA A 162 14.69 -36.27 -2.26
N MET A 163 15.60 -36.09 -3.24
CA MET A 163 15.46 -36.58 -4.62
C MET A 163 16.24 -37.88 -4.89
N SER A 164 16.57 -38.67 -3.87
CA SER A 164 17.26 -39.97 -4.05
C SER A 164 16.41 -41.19 -3.67
N GLN A 165 15.16 -41.03 -3.24
CA GLN A 165 14.33 -42.12 -2.73
C GLN A 165 12.86 -42.04 -3.20
N ARG A 166 12.65 -41.94 -4.51
CA ARG A 166 11.38 -42.30 -5.17
C ARG A 166 11.80 -43.11 -6.39
N GLY A 167 11.83 -44.43 -6.31
CA GLY A 167 10.63 -45.26 -6.39
C GLY A 167 10.36 -45.55 -7.86
N LYS A 168 10.61 -46.80 -8.28
CA LYS A 168 10.46 -47.31 -9.66
C LYS A 168 9.13 -46.87 -10.29
N PRO A 169 9.08 -46.47 -11.57
CA PRO A 169 7.80 -46.15 -12.22
C PRO A 169 6.95 -47.42 -12.37
N LEU A 170 5.69 -47.37 -11.91
CA LEU A 170 4.69 -48.41 -12.17
C LEU A 170 4.44 -48.52 -13.68
N SER A 171 4.28 -49.76 -14.16
CA SER A 171 3.91 -50.10 -15.53
C SER A 171 2.55 -49.51 -15.90
N LYS A 172 2.47 -48.92 -17.10
CA LYS A 172 1.22 -48.40 -17.71
C LYS A 172 0.20 -49.55 -17.87
N PRO A 173 -1.10 -49.33 -17.58
CA PRO A 173 -2.14 -50.27 -18.01
C PRO A 173 -2.32 -50.19 -19.53
N ALA A 174 -2.61 -51.35 -20.15
CA ALA A 174 -2.82 -51.50 -21.59
C ALA A 174 -4.01 -50.64 -22.09
N PRO A 175 -4.00 -50.17 -23.34
CA PRO A 175 -5.18 -49.53 -23.93
C PRO A 175 -6.22 -50.61 -24.24
N ASP A 176 -7.40 -50.47 -23.63
CA ASP A 176 -8.58 -51.23 -24.03
C ASP A 176 -8.90 -50.93 -25.49
N LEU A 177 -9.06 -52.01 -26.28
CA LEU A 177 -9.53 -51.98 -27.66
C LEU A 177 -11.04 -51.77 -27.63
N ASP A 178 -11.49 -50.59 -28.07
CA ASP A 178 -12.88 -50.38 -28.43
C ASP A 178 -13.20 -51.17 -29.72
N TYR A 179 -14.24 -52.01 -29.64
CA TYR A 179 -15.05 -52.48 -30.77
C TYR A 179 -16.52 -52.33 -30.41
#